data_AF-A0A849U638-F1
#
_entry.id   AF-A0A849U638-F1
#
_cell.length_a   1.000
_cell.length_b   1.000
_cell.length_c   1.000
_cell.angle_alpha   90.00
_cell.angle_beta   90.00
_cell.angle_gamma   90.00
#
_symmetry.space_group_name_H-M   'P 1'
#
loop_
_entity.id
_entity.type
_entity.pdbx_description
1 polymer ?
#
loop_
_entity_poly.entity_id
_entity_poly.type
_entity_poly.pdbx_seq_one_letter_code
_entity_poly.pdbx_strand_id
1 'polypeptide(L)' 'MSWKDKISGAFGVADKKFAGHANDSERAAELLEAANKENVGLADYLAGIEDWLKSQSCSQQHIDQEMAKVKDVSSYLKYD' A
#
# COMPACT_ATOMS: atom_id res chain seq x y z
N MET A 1 -0.69 11.69 -12.44
CA MET A 1 -0.31 11.18 -11.11
C MET A 1 -0.31 9.68 -11.21
N SER A 2 0.81 9.03 -10.90
CA SER A 2 0.85 7.57 -10.88
C SER A 2 0.28 7.06 -9.56
N TRP A 3 -0.17 5.81 -9.51
CA TRP A 3 -0.60 5.14 -8.30
C TRP A 3 0.46 5.24 -7.17
N LYS A 4 1.74 5.32 -7.53
CA LYS A 4 2.86 5.55 -6.58
C LYS A 4 2.72 6.82 -5.74
N ASP A 5 2.18 7.90 -6.31
CA ASP A 5 1.93 9.15 -5.57
C ASP A 5 0.88 8.95 -4.47
N LYS A 6 -0.08 8.04 -4.71
CA LYS A 6 -1.14 7.68 -3.76
C LYS A 6 -0.65 6.74 -2.65
N ILE A 7 0.51 6.09 -2.79
CA ILE A 7 1.06 5.19 -1.75
C ILE A 7 1.16 5.95 -0.44
N SER A 8 1.74 7.16 -0.47
CA SER A 8 1.87 8.01 0.72
C SER A 8 0.56 8.32 1.45
N GLY A 9 -0.59 8.26 0.76
CA GLY A 9 -1.91 8.50 1.35
C GLY A 9 -2.54 7.28 2.01
N ALA A 10 -2.11 6.07 1.67
CA ALA A 10 -2.57 4.82 2.28
C ALA A 10 -1.80 4.46 3.57
N PHE A 11 -0.72 5.18 3.83
CA PHE A 11 0.14 5.02 5.00
C PHE A 11 0.03 6.24 5.92
N GLY A 12 -0.09 6.00 7.22
CA GLY A 12 -0.09 7.08 8.21
C GLY A 12 1.18 7.92 8.12
N VAL A 13 1.04 9.24 8.09
CA VAL A 13 2.15 10.19 7.87
C VAL A 13 3.25 10.07 8.94
N ALA A 14 2.86 9.81 10.19
CA ALA A 14 3.78 9.70 11.32
C ALA A 14 4.37 8.30 11.50
N ASP A 15 3.52 7.27 11.55
CA ASP A 15 3.94 5.90 11.87
C ASP A 15 4.22 5.01 10.66
N LYS A 16 3.94 5.51 9.44
CA LYS A 16 4.03 4.73 8.19
C LYS A 16 3.32 3.38 8.31
N LYS A 17 2.16 3.39 8.98
CA LYS A 17 1.27 2.23 9.13
C LYS A 17 0.23 2.23 8.03
N PHE A 18 0.14 1.14 7.30
CA PHE A 18 -0.87 0.84 6.30
C PHE A 18 -2.23 0.68 6.96
N ALA A 19 -3.22 1.39 6.43
CA ALA A 19 -4.63 1.25 6.84
C ALA A 19 -4.83 1.31 8.37
N GLY A 20 -4.06 2.18 9.05
CA GLY A 20 -4.09 2.29 10.52
C GLY A 20 -5.37 2.92 11.06
N HIS A 21 -6.04 3.74 10.24
CA HIS A 21 -7.34 4.37 10.53
C HIS A 21 -8.33 4.13 9.38
N ALA A 22 -9.62 4.33 9.65
CA ALA A 22 -10.68 4.20 8.64
C ALA A 22 -10.39 5.03 7.36
N ASN A 23 -9.87 6.25 7.51
CA ASN A 23 -9.47 7.09 6.37
C ASN A 23 -8.28 6.51 5.59
N ASP A 24 -7.32 5.90 6.27
CA ASP A 24 -6.15 5.27 5.62
C ASP A 24 -6.59 4.03 4.83
N SER A 25 -7.59 3.29 5.33
CA SER A 25 -8.20 2.14 4.62
C SER A 25 -8.92 2.56 3.34
N GLU A 26 -9.67 3.66 3.37
CA GLU A 26 -10.33 4.21 2.17
C GLU A 26 -9.27 4.61 1.13
N ARG A 27 -8.19 5.26 1.56
CA ARG A 27 -7.08 5.62 0.67
C ARG A 27 -6.30 4.42 0.15
N ALA A 28 -6.20 3.35 0.93
CA ALA A 28 -5.62 2.09 0.48
C ALA A 28 -6.46 1.42 -0.62
N ALA A 29 -7.79 1.50 -0.53
CA ALA A 29 -8.68 1.07 -1.60
C ALA A 29 -8.51 1.93 -2.86
N GLU A 30 -8.50 3.26 -2.72
CA GLU A 30 -8.25 4.18 -3.86
C GLU A 30 -6.88 3.94 -4.53
N LEU A 31 -5.86 3.61 -3.74
CA LEU A 31 -4.52 3.27 -4.21
C LEU A 31 -4.56 1.99 -5.05
N LEU A 32 -5.23 0.95 -4.59
CA LEU A 32 -5.38 -0.29 -5.33
C LEU A 32 -6.19 -0.08 -6.61
N GLU A 33 -7.28 0.68 -6.55
CA GLU A 33 -8.07 1.04 -7.75
C GLU A 33 -7.24 1.80 -8.78
N ALA A 34 -6.38 2.73 -8.34
CA ALA A 34 -5.48 3.45 -9.23
C ALA A 34 -4.46 2.51 -9.89
N ALA A 35 -3.86 1.59 -9.11
CA ALA A 35 -2.96 0.58 -9.64
C ALA A 35 -3.67 -0.35 -10.65
N ASN A 36 -4.91 -0.76 -10.35
CA ASN A 36 -5.72 -1.59 -11.24
C ASN A 36 -6.08 -0.85 -12.55
N LYS A 37 -6.44 0.45 -12.47
CA LYS A 37 -6.67 1.29 -13.66
C LYS A 37 -5.42 1.40 -14.54
N GLU A 38 -4.24 1.40 -13.94
CA GLU A 38 -2.95 1.38 -14.64
C GLU A 38 -2.52 -0.04 -15.09
N ASN A 39 -3.37 -1.07 -14.94
CA ASN A 39 -3.05 -2.47 -15.24
C ASN A 39 -1.81 -3.00 -14.49
N VAL A 40 -1.55 -2.45 -13.30
CA VAL A 40 -0.44 -2.88 -12.45
C VAL A 40 -0.83 -4.19 -11.79
N GLY A 41 -0.04 -5.24 -12.03
CA GLY A 41 -0.22 -6.52 -11.38
C GLY A 41 0.02 -6.43 -9.88
N LEU A 42 -0.61 -7.33 -9.11
CA LEU A 42 -0.44 -7.36 -7.65
C LEU A 42 1.05 -7.48 -7.23
N ALA A 43 1.86 -8.18 -8.01
CA ALA A 43 3.30 -8.30 -7.74
C ALA A 43 4.02 -6.95 -7.85
N ASP A 44 3.79 -6.21 -8.94
CA ASP A 44 4.33 -4.86 -9.14
C ASP A 44 3.78 -3.85 -8.11
N TYR A 45 2.52 -4.01 -7.73
CA TYR A 45 1.89 -3.22 -6.68
C TYR A 45 2.61 -3.40 -5.33
N LEU A 46 2.79 -4.65 -4.92
CA LEU A 46 3.51 -4.99 -3.69
C LEU A 46 4.96 -4.52 -3.75
N ALA A 47 5.64 -4.74 -4.88
CA ALA A 47 7.02 -4.30 -5.08
C ALA A 47 7.16 -2.77 -4.98
N GLY A 48 6.22 -2.00 -5.54
CA GLY A 48 6.27 -0.54 -5.47
C GLY A 48 5.97 0.01 -4.07
N ILE A 49 5.14 -0.67 -3.28
CA ILE A 49 4.92 -0.31 -1.87
C ILE A 49 6.16 -0.63 -1.03
N GLU A 50 6.77 -1.79 -1.25
CA GLU A 50 8.01 -2.18 -0.57
C GLU A 50 9.14 -1.18 -0.88
N ASP A 51 9.31 -0.80 -2.15
CA ASP A 51 10.30 0.20 -2.59
C ASP A 51 10.06 1.57 -1.93
N TRP A 52 8.80 2.00 -1.83
CA TRP A 52 8.44 3.22 -1.13
C TRP A 52 8.80 3.15 0.36
N LEU A 53 8.46 2.06 1.06
CA LEU A 53 8.80 1.88 2.47
C LEU A 53 10.33 1.84 2.70
N LYS A 54 11.09 1.21 1.80
CA LYS A 54 12.56 1.26 1.80
C LYS A 54 13.07 2.70 1.64
N SER A 55 12.48 3.46 0.73
CA SER A 55 12.79 4.88 0.50
C SER A 55 12.48 5.76 1.72
N GLN A 56 11.50 5.39 2.55
CA GLN A 56 11.18 6.07 3.81
C GLN A 56 12.14 5.73 4.97
N SER A 57 13.23 5.01 4.72
CA SER A 57 14.16 4.54 5.77
C SER A 57 13.49 3.71 6.86
N CYS A 58 12.40 3.00 6.53
CA CYS A 58 11.77 2.06 7.46
C CYS A 58 12.69 0.87 7.73
N SER A 59 12.66 0.35 8.96
CA SER A 59 13.39 -0.87 9.30
C SER A 59 12.77 -2.08 8.60
N GLN A 60 13.57 -3.06 8.18
CA GLN A 60 13.10 -4.26 7.48
C GLN A 60 11.94 -4.96 8.21
N GLN A 61 12.00 -5.03 9.55
CA GLN A 61 10.94 -5.62 10.36
C GLN A 61 9.59 -4.85 10.24
N HIS A 62 9.64 -3.52 10.16
CA HIS A 62 8.45 -2.70 9.93
C HIS A 62 7.90 -2.92 8.52
N ILE A 63 8.80 -2.99 7.53
CA ILE A 63 8.42 -3.25 6.13
C ILE A 63 7.68 -4.58 6.02
N ASP A 64 8.23 -5.66 6.59
CA ASP A 64 7.58 -6.99 6.60
C ASP A 64 6.20 -6.97 7.26
N GLN A 65 6.06 -6.28 8.40
CA GLN A 65 4.77 -6.16 9.10
C GLN A 65 3.72 -5.41 8.27
N GLU A 66 4.10 -4.32 7.62
CA GLU A 66 3.17 -3.53 6.82
C GLU A 66 2.84 -4.24 5.50
N MET A 67 3.83 -4.87 4.85
CA MET A 67 3.61 -5.67 3.65
C MET A 67 2.66 -6.85 3.89
N ALA A 68 2.69 -7.46 5.09
CA ALA A 68 1.73 -8.50 5.46
C ALA A 68 0.28 -7.98 5.47
N LYS A 69 0.05 -6.77 6.00
CA LYS A 69 -1.28 -6.14 6.00
C LYS A 69 -1.74 -5.76 4.61
N VAL A 70 -0.84 -5.19 3.79
CA VAL A 70 -1.13 -4.85 2.39
C VAL A 70 -1.56 -6.11 1.64
N LYS A 71 -0.83 -7.22 1.82
CA LYS A 71 -1.15 -8.50 1.20
C LYS A 71 -2.49 -9.06 1.66
N ASP A 72 -2.80 -8.95 2.95
CA ASP A 72 -4.08 -9.37 3.52
C ASP A 72 -5.25 -8.60 2.87
N VAL A 73 -5.20 -7.27 2.89
CA VAL A 73 -6.24 -6.40 2.28
C VAL A 73 -6.36 -6.64 0.78
N SER A 74 -5.24 -6.76 0.06
CA SER A 74 -5.26 -7.06 -1.38
C SER A 74 -5.87 -8.43 -1.71
N SER A 75 -5.83 -9.38 -0.78
CA SER A 75 -6.43 -10.70 -0.95
C SER A 75 -7.95 -10.64 -0.80
N TYR A 76 -8.47 -9.76 0.07
CA TYR A 76 -9.90 -9.50 0.21
C TYR A 76 -10.51 -8.82 -1.02
N LEU A 77 -9.74 -7.95 -1.70
CA LEU A 77 -10.21 -7.21 -2.89
C LEU A 77 -10.21 -8.03 -4.19
N LYS A 78 -9.70 -9.27 -4.17
CA LYS A 78 -9.74 -10.18 -5.33
C LYS A 78 -11.09 -10.89 -5.53
N TYR A 79 -12.06 -10.65 -4.66
CA TYR A 79 -13.31 -11.40 -4.57
C TYR A 79 -14.59 -10.60 -4.86
N ASP A 80 -14.49 -9.45 -5.54
CA ASP A 80 -15.66 -8.71 -6.08
C ASP A 80 -15.68 -8.76 -7.62
#